data_AF-A0A4D4J3M1-F1
#
_entry.id   AF-A0A4D4J3M1-F1
#
_cell.length_a   1.000
_cell.length_b   1.000
_cell.length_c   1.000
_cell.angle_alpha   90.00
_cell.angle_beta   90.00
_cell.angle_gamma   90.00
#
_symmetry.space_group_name_H-M   'P 1'
#
loop_
_entity.id
_entity.type
_entity.pdbx_description
1 polymer ?
#
loop_
_entity_poly.entity_id
_entity_poly.type
_entity_poly.pdbx_seq_one_letter_code
_entity_poly.pdbx_strand_id
1 'polypeptide(L)'
;MSQPTDARRRGSIRQRGSSLQVRLFAGKDPVTGRDIYFTASIQGTDKKAWKKAEDKLSEFRSQVNRQRSTPSSVSLGYAIDEWMRVSEHEETTAHGYRGWKASTPSCAAVGLCATGGRPSITR
;
A
#
# COMPACT_ATOMS: atom_id res chain seq x y z
N MET A 1 -0.85 -7.59 33.50
CA MET A 1 -1.64 -6.68 32.65
C MET A 1 -1.11 -6.74 31.23
N SER A 2 -1.82 -7.40 30.32
CA SER A 2 -1.47 -7.42 28.89
C SER A 2 -2.11 -6.22 28.20
N GLN A 3 -1.32 -5.33 27.63
CA GLN A 3 -1.85 -4.25 26.79
C GLN A 3 -2.55 -4.89 25.58
N PRO A 4 -3.78 -4.46 25.22
CA PRO A 4 -4.45 -4.97 24.04
C PRO A 4 -3.55 -4.69 22.83
N THR A 5 -3.36 -5.69 21.97
CA THR A 5 -2.53 -5.59 20.77
C THR A 5 -3.17 -4.56 19.83
N ASP A 6 -2.71 -3.32 19.95
CA ASP A 6 -3.09 -2.16 19.14
C ASP A 6 -2.97 -2.58 17.67
N ALA A 7 -4.12 -2.69 16.99
CA ALA A 7 -4.18 -2.94 15.56
C ALA A 7 -3.25 -1.93 14.89
N ARG A 8 -2.09 -2.41 14.39
CA ARG A 8 -0.90 -1.61 14.09
C ARG A 8 -1.28 -0.29 13.43
N ARG A 9 -1.38 0.79 14.23
CA ARG A 9 -1.82 2.09 13.74
C ARG A 9 -0.87 2.50 12.62
N ARG A 10 -1.41 2.73 11.41
CA ARG A 10 -0.63 3.21 10.27
C ARG A 10 -0.21 4.65 10.58
N GLY A 11 0.98 4.83 11.15
CA GLY A 11 1.55 6.13 11.55
C GLY A 11 1.84 6.25 13.04
N SER A 12 2.77 7.14 13.38
CA SER A 12 3.21 7.42 14.75
C SER A 12 3.10 8.92 15.06
N ILE A 13 2.72 9.24 16.29
CA ILE A 13 2.78 10.59 16.85
C ILE A 13 3.73 10.50 18.05
N ARG A 14 4.79 11.30 18.05
CA ARG A 14 5.75 11.36 19.15
C ARG A 14 5.87 12.78 19.67
N GLN A 15 5.99 12.94 20.97
CA GLN A 15 6.29 14.24 21.55
C GLN A 15 7.79 14.53 21.44
N ARG A 16 8.12 15.77 21.07
CA ARG A 16 9.50 16.29 20.98
C ARG A 16 9.57 17.61 21.75
N GLY A 17 9.81 17.52 23.05
CA GLY A 17 9.82 18.70 23.94
C GLY A 17 8.44 19.37 23.97
N SER A 18 8.37 20.61 23.48
CA SER A 18 7.15 21.42 23.40
C SER A 18 6.33 21.20 22.12
N SER A 19 6.72 20.27 21.24
CA SER A 19 6.00 20.00 19.99
C SER A 19 5.62 18.52 19.84
N LEU A 20 4.63 18.26 18.98
CA LEU A 20 4.24 16.92 18.57
C LEU A 20 4.70 16.68 17.14
N GLN A 21 5.43 15.59 16.91
CA GLN A 21 5.83 15.16 15.59
C GLN A 21 4.99 13.99 15.12
N VAL A 22 4.30 14.19 14.00
CA VAL A 22 3.55 13.17 13.27
C VAL A 22 4.45 12.59 12.20
N ARG A 23 4.50 11.26 12.09
CA ARG A 23 5.31 10.56 11.09
C ARG A 23 4.56 9.35 10.52
N LEU A 24 4.38 9.33 9.21
CA LEU A 24 3.72 8.25 8.46
C LEU A 24 4.65 7.75 7.35
N PHE A 25 4.74 6.43 7.17
CA PHE A 25 5.44 5.83 6.03
C PHE A 25 4.60 5.96 4.75
N ALA A 26 5.14 6.59 3.72
CA ALA A 26 4.46 6.81 2.44
C ALA A 26 4.77 5.69 1.44
N GLY A 27 6.01 5.21 1.40
CA GLY A 27 6.44 4.16 0.47
C GLY A 27 7.96 4.11 0.37
N LYS A 28 8.47 3.38 -0.63
CA LYS A 28 9.88 3.39 -1.01
C LYS A 28 10.06 4.16 -2.30
N ASP A 29 11.11 4.95 -2.37
CA ASP A 29 11.54 5.58 -3.62
C ASP A 29 11.96 4.46 -4.60
N PRO A 30 11.36 4.36 -5.80
CA PRO A 30 11.69 3.31 -6.76
C PRO A 30 13.12 3.42 -7.30
N VAL A 31 13.72 4.62 -7.30
CA VAL A 31 15.05 4.84 -7.86
C VAL A 31 16.13 4.57 -6.81
N THR A 32 15.92 5.05 -5.57
CA THR A 32 16.94 4.97 -4.52
C THR A 32 16.70 3.86 -3.49
N GLY A 33 15.51 3.26 -3.47
CA GLY A 33 15.11 2.24 -2.49
C GLY A 33 14.92 2.78 -1.06
N ARG A 34 15.05 4.10 -0.86
CA ARG A 34 14.95 4.75 0.45
C ARG A 34 13.51 4.84 0.90
N ASP A 35 13.31 4.74 2.21
CA ASP A 35 12.00 4.88 2.83
C ASP A 35 11.57 6.36 2.84
N ILE A 36 10.42 6.64 2.23
CA ILE A 36 9.80 7.97 2.21
C ILE A 36 8.80 8.07 3.35
N TYR A 37 8.92 9.15 4.12
CA TYR A 37 8.01 9.45 5.23
C TYR A 37 7.35 10.82 5.04
N PHE A 38 6.06 10.90 5.32
CA PHE A 38 5.41 12.18 5.60
C PHE A 38 5.60 12.55 7.06
N THR A 39 6.14 13.74 7.28
CA THR A 39 6.40 14.27 8.61
C THR A 39 5.80 15.65 8.77
N ALA A 40 5.15 15.89 9.91
CA ALA A 40 4.73 17.22 10.32
C ALA A 40 5.08 17.45 11.79
N SER A 41 5.37 18.70 12.14
CA SER A 41 5.54 19.13 13.53
C SER A 41 4.43 20.10 13.89
N ILE A 42 3.79 19.88 15.03
CA ILE A 42 2.72 20.73 15.56
C ILE A 42 3.21 21.31 16.88
N GLN A 43 3.13 22.63 17.02
CA GLN A 43 3.55 23.31 18.25
C GLN A 43 2.51 23.08 19.36
N GLY A 44 3.01 22.89 20.59
CA GLY A 44 2.20 22.64 21.78
C GLY A 44 2.04 21.16 22.11
N THR A 45 1.81 20.88 23.40
CA THR A 45 1.53 19.53 23.93
C THR A 45 0.11 19.41 24.46
N ASP A 46 -0.70 20.47 24.30
CA ASP A 46 -2.06 20.51 24.83
C ASP A 46 -2.99 19.50 24.12
N LYS A 47 -4.14 19.23 24.74
CA LYS A 47 -5.20 18.40 24.14
C LYS A 47 -5.62 18.86 22.74
N LYS A 48 -5.59 20.19 22.49
CA LYS A 48 -5.86 20.77 21.17
C LYS A 48 -4.75 20.44 20.16
N ALA A 49 -3.49 20.45 20.59
CA ALA A 49 -2.35 20.10 19.73
C ALA A 49 -2.39 18.61 19.36
N TRP A 50 -2.75 17.74 20.30
CA TRP A 50 -2.98 16.32 20.05
C TRP A 50 -4.08 16.08 19.01
N LYS A 51 -5.22 16.76 19.13
CA LYS A 51 -6.29 16.67 18.13
C LYS A 51 -5.81 17.08 16.73
N LYS A 52 -5.09 18.20 16.62
CA LYS A 52 -4.48 18.64 15.35
C LYS A 52 -3.49 17.60 14.79
N ALA A 53 -2.75 16.90 15.65
CA ALA A 53 -1.81 15.86 15.24
C ALA A 53 -2.53 14.63 14.68
N GLU A 54 -3.64 14.24 15.28
CA GLU A 54 -4.50 13.18 14.77
C GLU A 54 -5.14 13.56 13.42
N ASP A 55 -5.67 14.77 13.30
CA ASP A 55 -6.23 15.29 12.05
C ASP A 55 -5.18 15.27 10.93
N LYS A 56 -3.94 15.72 11.24
CA LYS A 56 -2.84 15.70 10.27
C LYS A 56 -2.42 14.28 9.89
N LEU A 57 -2.46 13.34 10.84
CA LEU A 57 -2.19 11.93 10.56
C LEU A 57 -3.25 11.34 9.62
N SER A 58 -4.53 11.71 9.82
CA SER A 58 -5.63 11.32 8.92
C SER A 58 -5.43 11.87 7.50
N GLU A 59 -5.03 13.13 7.37
CA GLU A 59 -4.69 13.75 6.08
C GLU A 59 -3.52 13.03 5.39
N PHE A 60 -2.46 12.67 6.12
CA PHE A 60 -1.38 11.88 5.53
C PHE A 60 -1.84 10.51 5.04
N ARG A 61 -2.76 9.85 5.75
CA ARG A 61 -3.32 8.57 5.30
C ARG A 61 -4.10 8.73 4.01
N SER A 62 -4.91 9.79 3.88
CA SER A 62 -5.66 10.04 2.65
C SER A 62 -4.73 10.33 1.46
N GLN A 63 -3.67 11.10 1.68
CA GLN A 63 -2.63 11.35 0.66
C GLN A 63 -1.94 10.07 0.20
N VAL A 64 -1.53 9.20 1.13
CA VAL A 64 -0.90 7.91 0.79
C VAL A 64 -1.87 7.01 0.03
N ASN A 65 -3.13 6.94 0.44
CA ASN A 65 -4.14 6.16 -0.26
C ASN A 65 -4.36 6.68 -1.68
N ARG A 66 -4.44 8.00 -1.86
CA ARG A 66 -4.58 8.63 -3.18
C ARG A 66 -3.37 8.36 -4.08
N GLN A 67 -2.15 8.36 -3.52
CA GLN A 67 -0.94 8.03 -4.27
C GLN A 67 -0.96 6.57 -4.76
N ARG A 68 -1.42 5.64 -3.92
CA ARG A 68 -1.48 4.20 -4.25
C ARG A 68 -2.60 3.85 -5.22
N SER A 69 -3.70 4.59 -5.17
CA SER A 69 -4.88 4.39 -6.01
C SER A 69 -5.11 5.64 -6.85
N THR A 70 -4.19 5.88 -7.79
CA THR A 70 -4.32 7.01 -8.72
C THR A 70 -5.59 6.81 -9.54
N PRO A 71 -6.56 7.74 -9.47
CA PRO A 71 -7.81 7.60 -10.21
C PRO A 71 -7.52 7.70 -11.70
N SER A 72 -7.90 6.66 -12.45
CA SER A 72 -7.92 6.66 -13.91
C SER A 72 -9.38 6.52 -14.36
N SER A 73 -9.73 7.20 -15.46
CA SER A 73 -11.08 7.10 -16.06
C SER A 73 -11.35 5.72 -16.65
N VAL A 74 -10.28 5.00 -16.97
CA VAL A 74 -10.31 3.75 -17.72
C VAL A 74 -9.32 2.78 -17.10
N SER A 75 -9.67 1.50 -17.04
CA SER A 75 -8.76 0.47 -16.53
C SER A 75 -7.54 0.30 -17.45
N LEU A 76 -6.39 -0.04 -16.87
CA LEU A 76 -5.19 -0.36 -17.65
C LEU A 76 -5.46 -1.49 -18.66
N GLY A 77 -6.26 -2.50 -18.27
CA GLY A 77 -6.64 -3.61 -19.15
C GLY A 77 -7.34 -3.11 -20.41
N TYR A 78 -8.33 -2.22 -20.27
CA TYR A 78 -9.03 -1.63 -21.40
C TYR A 78 -8.09 -0.79 -22.27
N ALA A 79 -7.21 0.02 -21.67
CA ALA A 79 -6.26 0.82 -22.44
C ALA A 79 -5.32 -0.05 -23.30
N ILE A 80 -4.88 -1.19 -22.76
CA ILE A 80 -4.09 -2.18 -23.49
C ILE A 80 -4.94 -2.86 -24.57
N ASP A 81 -6.21 -3.18 -24.30
CA ASP A 81 -7.12 -3.74 -25.32
C ASP A 81 -7.30 -2.79 -26.52
N GLU A 82 -7.52 -1.50 -26.25
CA GLU A 82 -7.71 -0.50 -27.31
C GLU A 82 -6.42 -0.24 -28.09
N TRP A 83 -5.26 -0.24 -27.42
CA TRP A 83 -3.96 -0.16 -28.09
C TRP A 83 -3.71 -1.37 -29.00
N MET A 84 -4.02 -2.58 -28.53
CA MET A 84 -3.89 -3.81 -29.34
C MET A 84 -4.87 -3.84 -30.53
N ARG A 85 -5.98 -3.11 -30.47
CA ARG A 85 -6.93 -2.99 -31.58
C ARG A 85 -6.39 -2.13 -32.73
N VAL A 86 -5.65 -1.07 -32.40
CA VAL A 86 -5.11 -0.10 -33.37
C VAL A 86 -3.72 -0.50 -33.87
N SER A 87 -2.95 -1.22 -33.05
CA SER A 87 -1.59 -1.64 -33.40
C SER A 87 -1.63 -2.83 -34.36
N GLU A 88 -1.03 -2.70 -35.54
CA GLU A 88 -0.84 -3.84 -36.45
C GLU A 88 0.15 -4.82 -35.83
N HIS A 89 -0.35 -5.91 -35.27
CA HIS A 89 0.44 -7.00 -34.70
C HIS A 89 0.06 -8.33 -35.36
N GLU A 90 1.05 -9.17 -35.61
CA GLU A 90 0.84 -10.54 -36.05
C GLU A 90 0.01 -11.32 -35.01
N GLU A 91 -0.98 -12.10 -35.46
CA GLU A 91 -2.02 -12.69 -34.59
C GLU A 91 -1.45 -13.58 -33.46
N THR A 92 -0.34 -14.26 -33.73
CA THR A 92 0.39 -15.11 -32.77
C THR A 92 1.00 -14.29 -31.62
N THR A 93 1.54 -13.11 -31.93
CA THR A 93 2.08 -12.17 -30.95
C THR A 93 0.95 -11.54 -30.12
N ALA A 94 -0.16 -11.19 -30.77
CA ALA A 94 -1.34 -10.66 -30.09
C ALA A 94 -1.97 -11.67 -29.09
N HIS A 95 -1.94 -12.96 -29.41
CA HIS A 95 -2.45 -14.02 -28.55
C HIS A 95 -1.63 -14.15 -27.25
N GLY A 96 -0.30 -14.05 -27.33
CA GLY A 96 0.58 -14.05 -26.16
C GLY A 96 0.31 -12.90 -25.18
N TYR A 97 0.10 -11.68 -25.69
CA TYR A 97 -0.23 -10.52 -24.85
C TYR A 97 -1.63 -10.60 -24.21
N ARG A 98 -2.59 -11.27 -24.86
CA ARG A 98 -3.90 -11.55 -24.24
C ARG A 98 -3.79 -12.53 -23.07
N GLY A 99 -2.90 -13.53 -23.17
CA GLY A 99 -2.63 -14.47 -22.08
C GLY A 99 -2.08 -13.80 -20.81
N TRP A 100 -1.21 -12.79 -20.94
CA TRP A 100 -0.71 -12.03 -19.79
C TRP A 100 -1.81 -11.27 -19.05
N LYS A 101 -2.78 -10.69 -19.77
CA LYS A 101 -3.93 -9.99 -19.17
C LYS A 101 -4.79 -10.93 -18.31
N ALA A 102 -4.99 -12.17 -18.76
CA ALA A 102 -5.75 -13.19 -18.03
C ALA A 102 -5.02 -13.75 -16.79
N SER A 103 -3.69 -13.58 -16.72
CA SER A 103 -2.85 -14.17 -15.66
C SER A 103 -2.76 -13.33 -14.39
N THR A 104 -3.71 -12.42 -14.15
CA THR A 104 -3.79 -11.74 -12.84
C THR A 104 -4.24 -12.78 -11.82
N PRO A 105 -3.42 -13.18 -10.82
CA PRO A 105 -3.91 -14.07 -9.79
C PRO A 105 -4.98 -13.33 -9.01
N SER A 106 -6.24 -13.68 -9.25
CA SER A 106 -7.31 -13.35 -8.33
C SER A 106 -6.89 -13.84 -6.96
N CYS A 107 -6.85 -12.94 -5.99
CA CYS A 107 -6.56 -13.23 -4.58
C CYS A 107 -7.54 -14.24 -3.95
N ALA A 108 -8.54 -14.74 -4.71
CA ALA A 108 -9.46 -15.79 -4.30
C ALA A 108 -8.84 -17.20 -4.21
N ALA A 109 -7.57 -17.40 -4.61
CA ALA A 109 -6.88 -18.69 -4.50
C ALA A 109 -5.90 -18.80 -3.31
N VAL A 110 -5.91 -17.86 -2.36
CA VAL A 110 -5.18 -17.99 -1.08
C VAL A 110 -6.18 -18.19 0.04
N GLY A 111 -6.85 -19.33 -0.01
CA GLY A 111 -7.42 -19.99 1.17
C GLY A 111 -6.26 -20.57 1.99
N LEU A 112 -5.84 -19.81 2.99
CA LEU A 112 -5.17 -20.25 4.22
C LEU A 112 -5.04 -21.78 4.42
N CYS A 113 -3.81 -22.29 4.45
CA CYS A 113 -3.44 -23.47 5.25
C CYS A 113 -1.99 -23.31 5.73
N ALA A 114 -1.81 -22.44 6.72
CA ALA A 114 -0.71 -22.58 7.66
C ALA A 114 -1.15 -23.57 8.75
N THR A 115 -0.67 -24.81 8.68
CA THR A 115 -0.55 -25.71 9.83
C THR A 115 0.65 -26.61 9.60
N GLY A 116 1.67 -26.43 10.43
CA GLY A 116 2.89 -27.23 10.40
C GLY A 116 2.62 -28.67 10.83
N GLY A 117 3.28 -29.60 10.15
CA GLY A 117 3.35 -31.01 10.51
C GLY A 117 4.32 -31.71 9.57
N ARG A 118 5.61 -31.78 9.96
CA ARG A 118 6.62 -32.59 9.26
C ARG A 118 6.24 -34.07 9.37
N PRO A 119 6.12 -34.84 8.27
CA PRO A 119 6.11 -36.29 8.39
C PRO A 119 7.55 -36.77 8.63
N SER A 120 7.77 -37.38 9.80
CA SER A 120 8.94 -38.20 10.08
C SER A 120 8.91 -39.43 9.18
N ILE A 121 9.82 -39.46 8.20
CA ILE A 121 10.20 -40.67 7.49
C ILE A 121 10.90 -41.59 8.50
N THR A 122 10.31 -42.75 8.77
CA THR A 122 11.01 -43.90 9.35
C THR A 122 11.09 -44.98 8.28
N ARG A 123 12.28 -45.59 8.23
CA ARG A 123 12.78 -46.61 7.31
C ARG A 123 12.11 -47.96 7.48
#